data_AF-A0A1Q5SN69-F1
#
_entry.id   AF-A0A1Q5SN69-F1
#
_cell.length_a   1.000
_cell.length_b   1.000
_cell.length_c   1.000
_cell.angle_alpha   90.00
_cell.angle_beta   90.00
_cell.angle_gamma   90.00
#
_symmetry.space_group_name_H-M   'P 1'
#
loop_
_entity.id
_entity.type
_entity.pdbx_description
1 polymer ?
#
loop_
_entity_poly.entity_id
_entity_poly.type
_entity_poly.pdbx_seq_one_letter_code
_entity_poly.pdbx_strand_id
1 'polypeptide(L)'
;MKAYIEWMRTAFVFDRKTMGGAFFVPPAMFILSLLLILFVPRKSPSIYDNVIIIQGLFIPFSGWCLIYRFGELYEDGAQETLVPYYRQWVWIDIVRYSFIHLLGVVVLSGAFMWKYGVSSLSFLNLIHFILLTFFYLFFSTASLVLTKNTNIALTVIFIYTVLEVATLGTFMPWPHIFLFEPPVWEPMLINKFIMLTLSIFLAAFITIVWISKGDRKPQ
;
A
#
# COMPACT_ATOMS: atom_id res chain seq x y z
N MET A 1 -19.95 17.12 12.34
CA MET A 1 -20.05 16.21 11.18
C MET A 1 -19.89 16.93 9.84
N LYS A 2 -20.68 17.98 9.53
CA LYS A 2 -20.55 18.76 8.28
C LYS A 2 -19.13 19.33 8.04
N ALA A 3 -18.55 19.99 9.05
CA ALA A 3 -17.19 20.56 8.96
C ALA A 3 -16.09 19.53 8.68
N TYR A 4 -16.22 18.31 9.24
CA TYR A 4 -15.24 17.23 9.03
C TYR A 4 -15.29 16.69 7.60
N ILE A 5 -16.49 16.49 7.05
CA ILE A 5 -16.69 16.05 5.66
C ILE A 5 -16.15 17.09 4.68
N GLU A 6 -16.38 18.37 4.98
CA GLU A 6 -15.90 19.49 4.16
C GLU A 6 -14.37 19.59 4.19
N TRP A 7 -13.74 19.37 5.36
CA TRP A 7 -12.29 19.27 5.49
C TRP A 7 -11.73 18.10 4.68
N MET A 8 -12.30 16.89 4.81
CA MET A 8 -11.89 15.70 4.04
C MET A 8 -11.97 15.93 2.54
N ARG A 9 -13.06 16.55 2.06
CA ARG A 9 -13.23 16.92 0.65
C ARG A 9 -12.14 17.89 0.21
N THR A 10 -11.87 18.91 1.01
CA THR A 10 -10.86 19.92 0.69
C THR A 10 -9.48 19.29 0.60
N ALA A 11 -9.13 18.39 1.52
CA ALA A 11 -7.87 17.66 1.50
C ALA A 11 -7.71 16.82 0.22
N PHE A 12 -8.73 16.08 -0.22
CA PHE A 12 -8.64 15.35 -1.49
C PHE A 12 -8.60 16.25 -2.73
N VAL A 13 -9.31 17.37 -2.71
CA VAL A 13 -9.25 18.34 -3.81
C VAL A 13 -7.86 18.95 -3.91
N PHE A 14 -7.22 19.23 -2.76
CA PHE A 14 -5.84 19.68 -2.71
C PHE A 14 -4.91 18.62 -3.30
N ASP A 15 -4.96 17.38 -2.80
CA ASP A 15 -4.08 16.30 -3.27
C ASP A 15 -4.23 16.04 -4.76
N ARG A 16 -5.47 16.06 -5.27
CA ARG A 16 -5.73 15.94 -6.71
C ARG A 16 -5.09 17.07 -7.52
N LYS A 17 -5.12 18.30 -6.99
CA LYS A 17 -4.52 19.46 -7.68
C LYS A 17 -3.00 19.38 -7.68
N THR A 18 -2.37 18.92 -6.60
CA THR A 18 -0.91 18.84 -6.51
C THR A 18 -0.35 17.63 -7.26
N MET A 19 -0.97 16.46 -7.12
CA MET A 19 -0.54 15.22 -7.80
C MET A 19 -0.90 15.19 -9.29
N GLY A 20 -1.85 16.02 -9.74
CA GLY A 20 -2.34 16.02 -11.12
C GLY A 20 -2.83 14.64 -11.57
N GLY A 21 -2.32 14.15 -12.71
CA GLY A 21 -2.67 12.84 -13.26
C GLY A 21 -2.30 11.66 -12.35
N ALA A 22 -1.23 11.79 -11.54
CA ALA A 22 -0.79 10.72 -10.64
C ALA A 22 -1.83 10.39 -9.56
N PHE A 23 -2.73 11.32 -9.23
CA PHE A 23 -3.83 11.08 -8.28
C PHE A 23 -4.73 9.91 -8.69
N PHE A 24 -4.91 9.70 -10.01
CA PHE A 24 -5.85 8.72 -10.54
C PHE A 24 -5.26 7.32 -10.69
N VAL A 25 -3.98 7.12 -10.40
CA VAL A 25 -3.33 5.81 -10.56
C VAL A 25 -3.93 4.75 -9.63
N PRO A 26 -4.08 4.96 -8.29
CA PRO A 26 -4.67 3.92 -7.44
C PRO A 26 -6.13 3.58 -7.80
N PRO A 27 -7.02 4.56 -8.10
CA PRO A 27 -8.35 4.26 -8.65
C PRO A 27 -8.31 3.49 -9.97
N ALA A 28 -7.38 3.81 -10.88
CA ALA A 28 -7.23 3.07 -12.14
C ALA A 28 -6.79 1.62 -11.89
N MET A 29 -5.85 1.39 -10.98
CA MET A 29 -5.41 0.04 -10.60
C MET A 29 -6.53 -0.74 -9.91
N PHE A 30 -7.35 -0.08 -9.08
CA PHE A 30 -8.55 -0.69 -8.52
C PHE A 30 -9.53 -1.15 -9.61
N ILE A 31 -9.85 -0.27 -10.56
CA ILE A 31 -10.75 -0.60 -11.67
C ILE A 31 -10.16 -1.74 -12.50
N LEU A 32 -8.86 -1.69 -12.81
CA LEU A 32 -8.17 -2.75 -13.54
C LEU A 32 -8.27 -4.09 -12.80
N SER A 33 -7.93 -4.13 -11.50
CA SER A 33 -8.06 -5.33 -10.68
C SER A 33 -9.49 -5.86 -10.66
N LEU A 34 -10.49 -4.99 -10.53
CA LEU A 34 -11.90 -5.37 -10.55
C LEU A 34 -12.28 -5.98 -11.91
N LEU A 35 -11.92 -5.35 -13.02
CA LEU A 35 -12.17 -5.85 -14.36
C LEU A 35 -11.49 -7.21 -14.60
N LEU A 36 -10.24 -7.36 -14.15
CA LEU A 36 -9.54 -8.64 -14.25
C LEU A 36 -10.24 -9.73 -13.44
N ILE A 37 -10.64 -9.43 -12.20
CA ILE A 37 -11.40 -10.36 -11.37
C ILE A 37 -12.71 -10.75 -12.06
N LEU A 38 -13.46 -9.81 -12.64
CA LEU A 38 -14.77 -10.06 -13.24
C LEU A 38 -14.69 -10.78 -14.60
N PHE A 39 -13.76 -10.39 -15.47
CA PHE A 39 -13.75 -10.84 -16.86
C PHE A 39 -12.71 -11.91 -17.18
N VAL A 40 -11.61 -12.03 -16.42
CA VAL A 40 -10.62 -13.07 -16.70
C VAL A 40 -11.14 -14.42 -16.18
N PRO A 41 -11.31 -15.42 -17.07
CA PRO A 41 -11.68 -16.76 -16.64
C PRO A 41 -10.49 -17.44 -15.96
N ARG A 42 -10.81 -18.33 -15.04
CA ARG A 42 -9.81 -19.10 -14.30
C ARG A 42 -9.09 -20.06 -15.25
N LYS A 43 -7.77 -19.92 -15.40
CA LYS A 43 -6.95 -20.84 -16.21
C LYS A 43 -6.56 -22.12 -15.48
N SER A 44 -6.46 -22.08 -14.15
CA SER A 44 -5.93 -23.16 -13.31
C SER A 44 -6.89 -23.55 -12.19
N PRO A 45 -6.97 -24.82 -11.76
CA PRO A 45 -7.70 -25.23 -10.57
C PRO A 45 -7.09 -24.68 -9.26
N SER A 46 -6.06 -23.84 -9.31
CA SER A 46 -5.62 -22.98 -8.20
C SER A 46 -6.45 -21.67 -8.17
N ILE A 47 -7.08 -21.35 -7.04
CA ILE A 47 -7.75 -20.04 -6.83
C ILE A 47 -6.69 -18.94 -6.65
N TYR A 48 -5.49 -19.34 -6.27
CA TYR A 48 -4.41 -18.48 -5.82
C TYR A 48 -3.75 -17.68 -6.94
N ASP A 49 -3.82 -18.17 -8.17
CA ASP A 49 -3.40 -17.42 -9.35
C ASP A 49 -4.19 -16.11 -9.50
N ASN A 50 -5.47 -16.10 -9.07
CA ASN A 50 -6.31 -14.91 -9.11
C ASN A 50 -6.22 -14.07 -7.82
N VAL A 51 -5.81 -14.67 -6.69
CA VAL A 51 -5.50 -13.93 -5.44
C VAL A 51 -4.35 -12.94 -5.66
N ILE A 52 -3.40 -13.30 -6.53
CA ILE A 52 -2.30 -12.43 -7.00
C ILE A 52 -2.81 -11.10 -7.55
N ILE A 53 -4.01 -11.05 -8.17
CA ILE A 53 -4.57 -9.81 -8.70
C ILE A 53 -4.81 -8.79 -7.58
N ILE A 54 -5.24 -9.22 -6.39
CA ILE A 54 -5.48 -8.29 -5.28
C ILE A 54 -4.13 -7.87 -4.66
N GLN A 55 -3.30 -8.84 -4.28
CA GLN A 55 -2.04 -8.58 -3.56
C GLN A 55 -0.91 -7.98 -4.41
N GLY A 56 -0.88 -8.27 -5.71
CA GLY A 56 0.18 -7.87 -6.62
C GLY A 56 -0.16 -6.71 -7.56
N LEU A 57 -1.44 -6.43 -7.78
CA LEU A 57 -1.86 -5.37 -8.70
C LEU A 57 -2.50 -4.16 -8.01
N PHE A 58 -3.32 -4.38 -6.97
CA PHE A 58 -3.99 -3.27 -6.28
C PHE A 58 -3.24 -2.84 -5.01
N ILE A 59 -2.98 -3.78 -4.09
CA ILE A 59 -2.41 -3.48 -2.78
C ILE A 59 -1.07 -2.71 -2.83
N PRO A 60 -0.14 -2.96 -3.76
CA PRO A 60 1.13 -2.22 -3.84
C PRO A 60 0.98 -0.71 -4.05
N PHE A 61 -0.16 -0.29 -4.60
CA PHE A 61 -0.47 1.12 -4.81
C PHE A 61 -1.05 1.81 -3.57
N SER A 62 -1.19 1.12 -2.43
CA SER A 62 -1.74 1.70 -1.20
C SER A 62 -0.95 2.89 -0.66
N GLY A 63 0.36 2.90 -0.87
CA GLY A 63 1.25 3.99 -0.48
C GLY A 63 1.47 5.06 -1.55
N TRP A 64 0.90 4.91 -2.75
CA TRP A 64 1.14 5.80 -3.89
C TRP A 64 0.82 7.27 -3.56
N CYS A 65 -0.39 7.53 -3.04
CA CYS A 65 -0.78 8.90 -2.72
C CYS A 65 0.05 9.51 -1.59
N LEU A 66 0.49 8.69 -0.62
CA LEU A 66 1.37 9.17 0.44
C LEU A 66 2.76 9.51 -0.07
N ILE A 67 3.27 8.78 -1.08
CA ILE A 67 4.55 9.09 -1.70
C ILE A 67 4.52 10.48 -2.34
N TYR A 68 3.52 10.79 -3.15
CA TYR A 68 3.47 12.12 -3.76
C TYR A 68 3.16 13.21 -2.73
N ARG A 69 2.23 12.95 -1.80
CA ARG A 69 1.89 13.88 -0.72
C ARG A 69 3.12 14.31 0.07
N PHE A 70 3.93 13.35 0.52
CA PHE A 70 5.14 13.66 1.28
C PHE A 70 6.35 13.93 0.39
N GLY A 71 6.28 13.59 -0.91
CA GLY A 71 7.33 13.87 -1.89
C GLY A 71 7.56 15.35 -2.07
N GLU A 72 6.49 16.16 -1.98
CA GLU A 72 6.52 17.62 -1.95
C GLU A 72 7.47 18.18 -0.88
N LEU A 73 7.70 17.46 0.24
CA LEU A 73 8.65 17.87 1.28
C LEU A 73 10.10 17.81 0.81
N TYR A 74 10.40 16.96 -0.16
CA TYR A 74 11.75 16.67 -0.60
C TYR A 74 12.05 17.24 -2.00
N GLU A 75 11.07 17.90 -2.63
CA GLU A 75 11.24 18.66 -3.86
C GLU A 75 11.75 20.07 -3.58
N ASP A 76 12.69 20.53 -4.42
CA ASP A 76 13.17 21.91 -4.53
C ASP A 76 13.57 22.61 -3.21
N GLY A 77 14.05 21.85 -2.22
CA GLY A 77 14.51 22.40 -0.94
C GLY A 77 13.39 22.96 -0.06
N ALA A 78 12.11 22.69 -0.38
CA ALA A 78 10.95 23.18 0.36
C ALA A 78 10.81 22.58 1.77
N GLN A 79 11.64 21.59 2.11
CA GLN A 79 11.60 20.83 3.36
C GLN A 79 11.50 21.73 4.59
N GLU A 80 12.35 22.76 4.71
CA GLU A 80 12.38 23.62 5.89
C GLU A 80 11.10 24.43 6.07
N THR A 81 10.42 24.76 4.97
CA THR A 81 9.17 25.52 4.98
C THR A 81 7.96 24.61 5.23
N LEU A 82 7.95 23.41 4.65
CA LEU A 82 6.77 22.54 4.61
C LEU A 82 6.70 21.52 5.75
N VAL A 83 7.83 21.12 6.34
CA VAL A 83 7.86 20.12 7.44
C VAL A 83 6.91 20.47 8.61
N PRO A 84 6.85 21.71 9.12
CA PRO A 84 5.94 22.06 10.22
C PRO A 84 4.47 21.82 9.86
N TYR A 85 4.11 22.05 8.59
CA TYR A 85 2.74 21.90 8.12
C TYR A 85 2.38 20.46 7.86
N TYR A 86 3.26 19.62 7.29
CA TYR A 86 2.93 18.23 6.95
C TYR A 86 3.00 17.31 8.17
N ARG A 87 3.98 17.51 9.07
CA ARG A 87 4.22 16.63 10.23
C ARG A 87 2.98 16.43 11.11
N GLN A 88 2.22 17.50 11.37
CA GLN A 88 1.02 17.44 12.21
C GLN A 88 -0.12 16.61 11.57
N TRP A 89 -0.13 16.47 10.24
CA TRP A 89 -1.18 15.76 9.50
C TRP A 89 -0.77 14.36 9.06
N VAL A 90 0.48 13.94 9.25
CA VAL A 90 1.00 12.64 8.78
C VAL A 90 0.08 11.48 9.14
N TRP A 91 -0.34 11.40 10.41
CA TRP A 91 -1.20 10.32 10.87
C TRP A 91 -2.60 10.39 10.27
N ILE A 92 -3.12 11.60 10.07
CA ILE A 92 -4.45 11.80 9.50
C ILE A 92 -4.43 11.41 8.01
N ASP A 93 -3.36 11.74 7.30
CA ASP A 93 -3.14 11.31 5.91
C ASP A 93 -3.00 9.80 5.80
N ILE A 94 -2.20 9.17 6.68
CA ILE A 94 -2.07 7.71 6.75
C ILE A 94 -3.44 7.06 7.00
N VAL A 95 -4.22 7.53 7.96
CA VAL A 95 -5.55 6.97 8.27
C VAL A 95 -6.52 7.15 7.10
N ARG A 96 -6.52 8.33 6.48
CA ARG A 96 -7.38 8.67 5.33
C ARG A 96 -7.11 7.74 4.14
N TYR A 97 -5.84 7.53 3.79
CA TYR A 97 -5.47 6.65 2.69
C TYR A 97 -5.59 5.16 3.05
N SER A 98 -5.37 4.80 4.32
CA SER A 98 -5.64 3.44 4.82
C SER A 98 -7.12 3.09 4.62
N PHE A 99 -8.03 3.98 5.02
CA PHE A 99 -9.47 3.75 4.91
C PHE A 99 -9.91 3.50 3.46
N ILE A 100 -9.44 4.33 2.51
CA ILE A 100 -9.77 4.16 1.09
C ILE A 100 -9.28 2.82 0.55
N HIS A 101 -8.03 2.46 0.83
CA HIS A 101 -7.47 1.22 0.28
C HIS A 101 -8.07 -0.02 0.93
N LEU A 102 -8.35 0.01 2.24
CA LEU A 102 -9.06 -1.07 2.92
C LEU A 102 -10.48 -1.24 2.38
N LEU A 103 -11.19 -0.15 2.09
CA LEU A 103 -12.49 -0.23 1.40
C LEU A 103 -12.34 -0.87 0.02
N GLY A 104 -11.30 -0.49 -0.74
CA GLY A 104 -10.98 -1.12 -2.01
C GLY A 104 -10.72 -2.63 -1.89
N VAL A 105 -9.93 -3.06 -0.90
CA VAL A 105 -9.67 -4.48 -0.60
C VAL A 105 -10.98 -5.22 -0.27
N VAL A 106 -11.86 -4.64 0.53
CA VAL A 106 -13.17 -5.23 0.86
C VAL A 106 -14.01 -5.40 -0.39
N VAL A 107 -14.08 -4.38 -1.26
CA VAL A 107 -14.86 -4.45 -2.50
C VAL A 107 -14.28 -5.50 -3.46
N LEU A 108 -12.96 -5.54 -3.66
CA LEU A 108 -12.32 -6.53 -4.52
C LEU A 108 -12.50 -7.95 -3.97
N SER A 109 -12.36 -8.14 -2.66
CA SER A 109 -12.59 -9.44 -2.01
C SER A 109 -14.06 -9.88 -2.14
N GLY A 110 -15.00 -8.96 -1.98
CA GLY A 110 -16.42 -9.21 -2.19
C GLY A 110 -16.73 -9.61 -3.65
N ALA A 111 -16.18 -8.89 -4.63
CA ALA A 111 -16.32 -9.23 -6.04
C ALA A 111 -15.70 -10.61 -6.37
N PHE A 112 -14.57 -10.93 -5.75
CA PHE A 112 -13.91 -12.22 -5.88
C PHE A 112 -14.78 -13.36 -5.33
N MET A 113 -15.29 -13.22 -4.11
CA MET A 113 -16.17 -14.20 -3.47
C MET A 113 -17.51 -14.33 -4.19
N TRP A 114 -18.04 -13.25 -4.78
CA TRP A 114 -19.24 -13.29 -5.60
C TRP A 114 -19.03 -14.16 -6.86
N LYS A 115 -17.89 -13.99 -7.54
CA LYS A 115 -17.60 -14.73 -8.78
C LYS A 115 -17.19 -16.19 -8.51
N TYR A 116 -16.38 -16.44 -7.49
CA TYR A 116 -15.75 -17.74 -7.25
C TYR A 116 -16.31 -18.51 -6.05
N GLY A 117 -17.29 -17.95 -5.33
CA GLY A 117 -17.91 -18.53 -4.14
C GLY A 117 -17.30 -18.03 -2.84
N VAL A 118 -18.08 -18.05 -1.76
CA VAL A 118 -17.68 -17.55 -0.42
C VAL A 118 -16.49 -18.31 0.16
N SER A 119 -16.34 -19.60 -0.16
CA SER A 119 -15.22 -20.43 0.28
C SER A 119 -13.91 -20.16 -0.47
N SER A 120 -13.92 -19.30 -1.50
CA SER A 120 -12.74 -19.02 -2.33
C SER A 120 -11.66 -18.20 -1.60
N LEU A 121 -12.06 -17.40 -0.60
CA LEU A 121 -11.15 -16.66 0.27
C LEU A 121 -11.39 -17.09 1.71
N SER A 122 -10.32 -17.51 2.38
CA SER A 122 -10.36 -17.78 3.81
C SER A 122 -10.27 -16.48 4.61
N PHE A 123 -10.64 -16.54 5.89
CA PHE A 123 -10.43 -15.44 6.83
C PHE A 123 -8.95 -15.02 6.92
N LEU A 124 -8.02 -15.97 6.76
CA LEU A 124 -6.58 -15.67 6.76
C LEU A 124 -6.16 -14.85 5.54
N ASN A 125 -6.78 -15.06 4.37
CA ASN A 125 -6.53 -14.21 3.21
C ASN A 125 -6.95 -12.75 3.47
N LEU A 126 -8.09 -12.55 4.14
CA LEU A 126 -8.57 -11.20 4.46
C LEU A 126 -7.64 -10.48 5.44
N ILE A 127 -7.22 -11.15 6.52
CA ILE A 127 -6.23 -10.58 7.46
C ILE A 127 -4.93 -10.26 6.72
N HIS A 128 -4.47 -11.18 5.87
CA HIS A 128 -3.26 -11.00 5.09
C HIS A 128 -3.34 -9.76 4.18
N PHE A 129 -4.44 -9.55 3.45
CA PHE A 129 -4.62 -8.36 2.61
C PHE A 129 -4.61 -7.06 3.43
N ILE A 130 -5.22 -7.07 4.62
CA ILE A 130 -5.20 -5.91 5.52
C ILE A 130 -3.77 -5.60 5.95
N LEU A 131 -3.02 -6.61 6.41
CA LEU A 131 -1.62 -6.44 6.81
C LEU A 131 -0.76 -5.99 5.63
N LEU A 132 -0.94 -6.58 4.45
CA LEU A 132 -0.20 -6.22 3.25
C LEU A 132 -0.49 -4.77 2.80
N THR A 133 -1.74 -4.32 2.96
CA THR A 133 -2.12 -2.91 2.72
C THR A 133 -1.34 -1.97 3.63
N PHE A 134 -1.30 -2.27 4.93
CA PHE A 134 -0.51 -1.47 5.87
C PHE A 134 0.99 -1.56 5.59
N PHE A 135 1.50 -2.74 5.23
CA PHE A 135 2.89 -2.90 4.83
C PHE A 135 3.25 -1.97 3.68
N TYR A 136 2.53 -2.03 2.56
CA TYR A 136 2.84 -1.14 1.42
C TYR A 136 2.63 0.32 1.76
N LEU A 137 1.66 0.66 2.61
CA LEU A 137 1.44 2.05 3.03
C LEU A 137 2.64 2.60 3.81
N PHE A 138 3.14 1.88 4.82
CA PHE A 138 4.29 2.30 5.62
C PHE A 138 5.63 2.08 4.92
N PHE A 139 5.76 1.01 4.13
CA PHE A 139 6.96 0.75 3.35
C PHE A 139 7.19 1.83 2.30
N SER A 140 6.12 2.35 1.71
CA SER A 140 6.17 3.46 0.77
C SER A 140 6.65 4.75 1.41
N THR A 141 6.08 5.11 2.57
CA THR A 141 6.52 6.30 3.30
C THR A 141 7.95 6.16 3.83
N ALA A 142 8.32 4.97 4.32
CA ALA A 142 9.68 4.68 4.76
C ALA A 142 10.69 4.79 3.60
N SER A 143 10.36 4.23 2.44
CA SER A 143 11.20 4.32 1.23
C SER A 143 11.37 5.77 0.79
N LEU A 144 10.30 6.57 0.82
CA LEU A 144 10.36 7.98 0.50
C LEU A 144 11.28 8.76 1.45
N VAL A 145 11.10 8.63 2.77
CA VAL A 145 11.89 9.44 3.72
C VAL A 145 13.38 9.07 3.72
N LEU A 146 13.71 7.83 3.36
CA LEU A 146 15.10 7.35 3.24
C LEU A 146 15.76 7.81 1.93
N THR A 147 15.01 7.75 0.82
CA THR A 147 15.53 8.11 -0.51
C THR A 147 15.43 9.60 -0.80
N LYS A 148 14.52 10.30 -0.12
CA LYS A 148 14.12 11.70 -0.37
C LYS A 148 13.79 11.96 -1.84
N ASN A 149 13.28 10.94 -2.54
CA ASN A 149 13.01 11.02 -3.96
C ASN A 149 11.83 10.12 -4.34
N THR A 150 10.77 10.73 -4.85
CA THR A 150 9.54 10.05 -5.27
C THR A 150 9.79 8.94 -6.29
N ASN A 151 10.64 9.19 -7.30
CA ASN A 151 10.90 8.22 -8.37
C ASN A 151 11.66 7.00 -7.85
N ILE A 152 12.67 7.21 -6.99
CA ILE A 152 13.43 6.11 -6.39
C ILE A 152 12.53 5.29 -5.45
N ALA A 153 11.72 5.95 -4.63
CA ALA A 153 10.79 5.26 -3.73
C ALA A 153 9.80 4.37 -4.48
N LEU A 154 9.17 4.89 -5.55
CA LEU A 154 8.28 4.12 -6.41
C LEU A 154 9.00 2.95 -7.08
N THR A 155 10.23 3.18 -7.56
CA THR A 155 11.04 2.13 -8.20
C THR A 155 11.31 0.97 -7.24
N VAL A 156 11.68 1.26 -5.99
CA VAL A 156 11.91 0.23 -4.95
C VAL A 156 10.65 -0.60 -4.71
N ILE A 157 9.48 0.04 -4.59
CA ILE A 157 8.20 -0.64 -4.41
C ILE A 157 7.89 -1.56 -5.58
N PHE A 158 8.02 -1.06 -6.81
CA PHE A 158 7.70 -1.84 -7.99
C PHE A 158 8.67 -2.99 -8.21
N ILE A 159 9.98 -2.79 -8.00
CA ILE A 159 10.96 -3.88 -8.07
C ILE A 159 10.59 -4.95 -7.04
N TYR A 160 10.28 -4.56 -5.80
CA TYR A 160 9.86 -5.51 -4.77
C TYR A 160 8.62 -6.31 -5.19
N THR A 161 7.54 -5.63 -5.59
CA THR A 161 6.29 -6.27 -6.01
C THR A 161 6.47 -7.16 -7.23
N VAL A 162 7.12 -6.67 -8.28
CA VAL A 162 7.31 -7.41 -9.53
C VAL A 162 8.16 -8.64 -9.30
N LEU A 163 9.25 -8.53 -8.54
CA LEU A 163 10.05 -9.70 -8.20
C LEU A 163 9.23 -10.72 -7.41
N GLU A 164 8.38 -10.29 -6.47
CA GLU A 164 7.58 -11.22 -5.64
C GLU A 164 6.63 -12.01 -6.54
N VAL A 165 5.89 -11.31 -7.38
CA VAL A 165 4.93 -11.90 -8.31
C VAL A 165 5.61 -12.76 -9.38
N ALA A 166 6.71 -12.30 -9.96
CA ALA A 166 7.40 -13.01 -11.04
C ALA A 166 8.13 -14.26 -10.56
N THR A 167 8.64 -14.26 -9.33
CA THR A 167 9.35 -15.41 -8.74
C THR A 167 8.44 -16.32 -7.93
N LEU A 168 7.16 -15.95 -7.75
CA LEU A 168 6.23 -16.64 -6.84
C LEU A 168 6.84 -16.84 -5.43
N GLY A 169 7.72 -15.92 -5.02
CA GLY A 169 8.44 -15.99 -3.76
C GLY A 169 9.41 -17.18 -3.63
N THR A 170 10.02 -17.67 -4.72
CA THR A 170 10.99 -18.79 -4.67
C THR A 170 12.46 -18.37 -4.78
N PHE A 171 12.74 -17.14 -5.21
CA PHE A 171 14.11 -16.69 -5.52
C PHE A 171 14.53 -15.40 -4.80
N MET A 172 13.87 -15.02 -3.70
CA MET A 172 14.28 -13.82 -2.96
C MET A 172 15.09 -14.16 -1.71
N PRO A 173 16.17 -13.42 -1.44
CA PRO A 173 16.94 -13.57 -0.20
C PRO A 173 16.27 -12.88 1.00
N TRP A 174 15.12 -12.23 0.82
CA TRP A 174 14.39 -11.48 1.85
C TRP A 174 13.00 -12.09 2.09
N PRO A 175 12.31 -11.72 3.18
CA PRO A 175 11.10 -12.39 3.63
C PRO A 175 9.98 -12.33 2.59
N HIS A 176 9.48 -13.51 2.21
CA HIS A 176 8.37 -13.69 1.29
C HIS A 176 7.05 -13.42 1.98
N ILE A 177 6.44 -12.27 1.74
CA ILE A 177 5.21 -11.89 2.44
C ILE A 177 3.94 -12.19 1.64
N PHE A 178 4.00 -12.56 0.35
CA PHE A 178 2.82 -12.83 -0.47
C PHE A 178 2.30 -14.26 -0.27
N LEU A 179 1.00 -14.46 -0.53
CA LEU A 179 0.36 -15.78 -0.49
C LEU A 179 0.11 -16.29 -1.90
N PHE A 180 0.90 -17.26 -2.34
CA PHE A 180 0.72 -17.96 -3.63
C PHE A 180 0.04 -19.32 -3.48
N GLU A 181 -0.19 -19.74 -2.24
CA GLU A 181 -0.76 -21.04 -1.87
C GLU A 181 -1.87 -20.85 -0.82
N PRO A 182 -2.75 -21.86 -0.65
CA PRO A 182 -3.72 -21.89 0.44
C PRO A 182 -3.13 -21.59 1.80
N PRO A 183 -3.67 -20.63 2.57
CA PRO A 183 -3.20 -20.35 3.91
C PRO A 183 -3.68 -21.47 4.84
N VAL A 184 -2.87 -22.51 4.93
CA VAL A 184 -2.97 -23.57 5.93
C VAL A 184 -2.08 -23.21 7.12
N TRP A 185 -2.46 -23.58 8.33
CA TRP A 185 -1.70 -23.31 9.56
C TRP A 185 -0.39 -24.10 9.61
N GLU A 186 0.57 -23.68 8.79
CA GLU A 186 1.90 -24.25 8.70
C GLU A 186 2.95 -23.24 9.18
N PRO A 187 4.12 -23.71 9.65
CA PRO A 187 5.19 -22.84 10.15
C PRO A 187 5.59 -21.74 9.15
N MET A 188 5.54 -22.04 7.86
CA MET A 188 5.86 -21.08 6.81
C MET A 188 4.87 -19.91 6.79
N LEU A 189 3.55 -20.19 6.87
CA LEU A 189 2.52 -19.15 6.94
C LEU A 189 2.71 -18.27 8.18
N ILE A 190 2.94 -18.88 9.34
CA ILE A 190 3.16 -18.15 10.59
C ILE A 190 4.35 -17.21 10.45
N ASN A 191 5.46 -17.68 9.86
CA ASN A 191 6.63 -16.85 9.61
C ASN A 191 6.32 -15.67 8.68
N LYS A 192 5.52 -15.87 7.62
CA LYS A 192 5.10 -14.77 6.73
C LYS A 192 4.35 -13.68 7.50
N PHE A 193 3.40 -14.06 8.37
CA PHE A 193 2.63 -13.12 9.18
C PHE A 193 3.50 -12.38 10.20
N ILE A 194 4.43 -13.08 10.87
CA ILE A 194 5.38 -12.46 11.80
C ILE A 194 6.26 -11.45 11.07
N MET A 195 6.88 -11.85 9.96
CA MET A 195 7.76 -10.96 9.18
C MET A 195 7.02 -9.76 8.62
N LEU A 196 5.80 -9.95 8.11
CA LEU A 196 4.94 -8.88 7.64
C LEU A 196 4.64 -7.88 8.77
N THR A 197 4.24 -8.39 9.94
CA THR A 197 3.91 -7.56 11.10
C THR A 197 5.13 -6.77 11.62
N LEU A 198 6.28 -7.43 11.77
CA LEU A 198 7.52 -6.77 12.17
C LEU A 198 7.96 -5.70 11.17
N SER A 199 7.82 -5.98 9.87
CA SER A 199 8.18 -5.03 8.81
C SER A 199 7.29 -3.79 8.83
N ILE A 200 5.99 -3.95 9.11
CA ILE A 200 5.06 -2.82 9.30
C ILE A 200 5.53 -1.92 10.44
N PHE A 201 5.82 -2.50 11.61
CA PHE A 201 6.28 -1.72 12.77
C PHE A 201 7.61 -1.02 12.50
N LEU A 202 8.56 -1.71 11.86
CA LEU A 202 9.85 -1.13 11.49
C LEU A 202 9.68 0.04 10.50
N ALA A 203 8.88 -0.13 9.45
CA ALA A 203 8.64 0.91 8.45
C ALA A 203 7.89 2.12 9.04
N ALA A 204 6.93 1.87 9.93
CA ALA A 204 6.25 2.93 10.67
C ALA A 204 7.23 3.70 11.57
N PHE A 205 8.10 2.99 12.31
CA PHE A 205 9.12 3.60 13.14
C PHE A 205 10.09 4.49 12.32
N ILE A 206 10.58 3.97 11.19
CA ILE A 206 11.44 4.74 10.27
C ILE A 206 10.73 6.01 9.80
N THR A 207 9.49 5.89 9.37
CA THR A 207 8.66 7.02 8.90
C THR A 207 8.57 8.11 9.98
N ILE A 208 8.26 7.74 11.23
CA ILE A 208 8.10 8.69 12.34
C ILE A 208 9.42 9.38 12.69
N VAL A 209 10.50 8.60 12.83
CA VAL A 209 11.81 9.14 13.24
C VAL A 209 12.38 10.09 12.20
N TRP A 210 12.24 9.78 10.91
CA TRP A 210 12.84 10.61 9.87
C TRP A 210 12.02 11.85 9.55
N ILE A 211 10.68 11.78 9.61
CA ILE A 211 9.84 12.98 9.47
C ILE A 211 10.04 13.92 10.67
N SER A 212 10.25 13.39 11.88
CA SER A 212 10.50 14.22 13.07
C SER A 212 11.90 14.84 13.12
N LYS A 213 12.90 14.24 12.47
CA LYS A 213 14.28 14.77 12.40
C LYS A 213 14.46 15.94 11.42
N GLY A 214 13.53 16.13 10.47
CA GLY A 214 13.59 17.24 9.50
C GLY A 214 13.55 18.65 10.09
N ASP A 215 13.32 18.77 11.40
CA ASP A 215 13.19 20.00 12.19
C ASP A 215 14.53 20.50 12.79
N ARG A 216 15.58 19.66 12.76
CA ARG A 216 16.89 20.08 13.28
C ARG A 216 17.56 20.95 12.24
N LYS A 217 17.54 22.27 12.48
CA LYS A 217 18.38 23.24 11.75
C LYS A 217 19.79 22.64 11.58
N PRO A 218 20.43 22.72 10.40
CA PRO A 218 21.86 22.52 10.32
C PRO A 218 22.50 23.49 11.32
N GLN A 219 23.30 22.95 12.25
CA GLN A 219 24.14 23.76 13.13
C GLN A 219 25.29 24.34 12.33
#